data_AF-A0A1C6FNG9-F1
#
_entry.id   AF-A0A1C6FNG9-F1
#
_cell.length_a   1.000
_cell.length_b   1.000
_cell.length_c   1.000
_cell.angle_alpha   90.00
_cell.angle_beta   90.00
_cell.angle_gamma   90.00
#
_symmetry.space_group_name_H-M   'P 1'
#
loop_
_entity.id
_entity.type
_entity.pdbx_description
1 polymer ?
#
loop_
_entity_poly.entity_id
_entity_poly.type
_entity_poly.pdbx_seq_one_letter_code
_entity_poly.pdbx_strand_id
1 'polypeptide(L)'
;MQKRLESQLAKTEFAAKKVKVKAVKGVKKSVRVNWNKVESADGYVIEYAKKANFKGKKTIAVTADKKAKTIKRLSTKKTYYVRVKAYKVVDNEKVYTAYSAKKKVRTK
;
A
#
# COMPACT_ATOMS: atom_id res chain seq x y z
N MET A 1 -20.65 22.67 14.67
CA MET A 1 -20.99 22.25 13.28
C MET A 1 -19.76 22.24 12.36
N GLN A 2 -18.93 23.30 12.37
CA GLN A 2 -17.74 23.46 11.51
C GLN A 2 -16.71 22.33 11.61
N LYS A 3 -16.28 21.94 12.82
CA LYS A 3 -15.28 20.87 13.03
C LYS A 3 -15.66 19.52 12.40
N ARG A 4 -16.95 19.18 12.38
CA ARG A 4 -17.44 17.94 11.76
C ARG A 4 -17.30 18.00 10.23
N LEU A 5 -17.60 19.16 9.63
CA LEU A 5 -17.50 19.35 8.18
C LEU A 5 -16.04 19.30 7.72
N GLU A 6 -15.13 19.95 8.44
CA GLU A 6 -13.69 19.93 8.15
C GLU A 6 -13.10 18.52 8.21
N SER A 7 -13.49 17.74 9.24
CA SER A 7 -13.09 16.34 9.35
C SER A 7 -13.59 15.52 8.17
N GLN A 8 -14.89 15.63 7.82
CA GLN A 8 -15.46 14.92 6.67
C GLN A 8 -14.79 15.30 5.35
N LEU A 9 -14.48 16.58 5.15
CA LEU A 9 -13.74 17.06 3.99
C LEU A 9 -12.34 16.44 3.94
N ALA A 10 -11.58 16.51 5.04
CA ALA A 10 -10.23 15.94 5.11
C ALA A 10 -10.21 14.42 4.86
N LYS A 11 -11.22 13.69 5.35
CA LYS A 11 -11.40 12.25 5.08
C LYS A 11 -11.65 12.01 3.58
N THR A 12 -12.55 12.77 2.98
CA THR A 12 -12.94 12.63 1.57
C THR A 12 -11.78 12.96 0.64
N GLU A 13 -11.10 14.09 0.86
CA GLU A 13 -9.92 14.50 0.09
C GLU A 13 -8.81 13.47 0.17
N PHE A 14 -8.54 12.93 1.37
CA PHE A 14 -7.52 11.90 1.53
C PHE A 14 -7.90 10.61 0.81
N ALA A 15 -9.15 10.15 0.93
CA ALA A 15 -9.63 8.94 0.28
C ALA A 15 -9.56 9.03 -1.27
N ALA A 16 -9.73 10.23 -1.83
CA ALA A 16 -9.61 10.50 -3.26
C ALA A 16 -8.16 10.42 -3.78
N LYS A 17 -7.15 10.57 -2.91
CA LYS A 17 -5.73 10.38 -3.30
C LYS A 17 -5.45 8.94 -3.70
N LYS A 18 -4.33 8.70 -4.38
CA LYS A 18 -3.92 7.36 -4.82
C LYS A 18 -2.43 7.13 -4.70
N VAL A 19 -2.04 5.95 -4.24
CA VAL A 19 -0.63 5.54 -4.22
C VAL A 19 -0.15 5.19 -5.64
N LYS A 20 0.92 5.83 -6.09
CA LYS A 20 1.64 5.46 -7.32
C LYS A 20 2.82 4.55 -6.98
N VAL A 21 2.74 3.28 -7.36
CA VAL A 21 3.86 2.33 -7.22
C VAL A 21 4.88 2.58 -8.33
N LYS A 22 6.11 2.93 -7.95
CA LYS A 22 7.23 3.21 -8.86
C LYS A 22 7.76 1.94 -9.51
N ALA A 23 8.11 0.96 -8.67
CA ALA A 23 8.76 -0.26 -9.12
C ALA A 23 8.45 -1.42 -8.17
N VAL A 24 8.38 -2.62 -8.74
CA VAL A 24 8.33 -3.88 -7.99
C VAL A 24 9.38 -4.80 -8.58
N LYS A 25 10.41 -5.13 -7.78
CA LYS A 25 11.56 -5.93 -8.21
C LYS A 25 11.56 -7.27 -7.49
N GLY A 26 11.63 -8.36 -8.25
CA GLY A 26 11.84 -9.70 -7.72
C GLY A 26 13.31 -9.92 -7.36
N VAL A 27 13.55 -10.49 -6.18
CA VAL A 27 14.87 -10.86 -5.66
C VAL A 27 14.77 -12.31 -5.13
N LYS A 28 15.91 -12.93 -4.80
CA LYS A 28 15.92 -14.29 -4.22
C LYS A 28 15.09 -14.30 -2.94
N LYS A 29 14.09 -15.18 -2.88
CA LYS A 29 13.15 -15.33 -1.75
C LYS A 29 12.49 -14.02 -1.29
N SER A 30 12.39 -12.99 -2.14
CA SER A 30 11.88 -11.69 -1.74
C SER A 30 11.37 -10.82 -2.89
N VAL A 31 10.57 -9.80 -2.55
CA VAL A 31 10.07 -8.78 -3.49
C VAL A 31 10.30 -7.41 -2.86
N ARG A 32 10.95 -6.50 -3.59
CA ARG A 32 11.11 -5.10 -3.18
C ARG A 32 10.07 -4.23 -3.88
N VAL A 33 9.29 -3.49 -3.10
CA VAL A 33 8.20 -2.62 -3.56
C VAL A 33 8.58 -1.18 -3.25
N ASN A 34 8.51 -0.30 -4.24
CA ASN A 34 8.81 1.14 -4.09
C ASN A 34 7.60 1.96 -4.58
N TRP A 35 7.26 3.04 -3.87
CA TRP A 35 6.12 3.91 -4.20
C TRP A 35 6.44 5.40 -3.99
N ASN A 36 5.60 6.28 -4.55
CA ASN A 36 5.63 7.71 -4.29
C ASN A 36 5.04 8.02 -2.90
N LYS A 37 5.58 9.03 -2.22
CA LYS A 37 4.94 9.58 -1.03
C LYS A 37 3.55 10.09 -1.40
N VAL A 38 2.55 9.78 -0.57
CA VAL A 38 1.24 10.42 -0.59
C VAL A 38 1.23 11.49 0.49
N GLU A 39 0.83 12.71 0.12
CA GLU A 39 0.84 13.83 1.04
C GLU A 39 -0.17 13.66 2.17
N SER A 40 0.23 14.02 3.39
CA SER A 40 -0.55 13.84 4.62
C SER A 40 -0.88 12.39 4.99
N ALA A 41 -0.21 11.38 4.42
CA ALA A 41 -0.37 10.00 4.83
C ALA A 41 0.42 9.69 6.11
N ASP A 42 -0.19 8.96 7.04
CA ASP A 42 0.46 8.48 8.27
C ASP A 42 1.15 7.13 8.07
N GLY A 43 0.79 6.41 7.01
CA GLY A 43 1.47 5.21 6.59
C GLY A 43 0.88 4.54 5.36
N TYR A 44 1.39 3.35 5.08
CA TYR A 44 1.02 2.56 3.92
C TYR A 44 0.72 1.12 4.31
N VAL A 45 -0.20 0.52 3.57
CA VAL A 45 -0.53 -0.90 3.65
C VAL A 45 -0.16 -1.54 2.31
N ILE A 46 0.78 -2.47 2.36
CA ILE A 46 1.17 -3.31 1.23
C ILE A 46 0.43 -4.64 1.35
N GLU A 47 -0.32 -5.00 0.31
CA GLU A 47 -0.90 -6.33 0.17
C GLU A 47 -0.18 -7.11 -0.92
N TYR A 48 0.06 -8.38 -0.66
CA TYR A 48 0.63 -9.28 -1.65
C TYR A 48 0.01 -10.68 -1.60
N ALA A 49 -0.12 -11.32 -2.76
CA ALA A 49 -0.71 -12.65 -2.90
C ALA A 49 -0.10 -13.42 -4.06
N LYS A 50 -0.25 -14.75 -4.09
CA LYS A 50 0.10 -15.56 -5.27
C LYS A 50 -0.95 -15.48 -6.39
N LYS A 51 -2.20 -15.13 -6.04
CA LYS A 51 -3.34 -15.04 -6.97
C LYS A 51 -3.65 -13.58 -7.31
N ALA A 52 -4.01 -13.32 -8.57
CA ALA A 52 -4.25 -11.95 -9.08
C ALA A 52 -5.47 -11.27 -8.44
N ASN A 53 -6.44 -12.05 -7.95
CA ASN A 53 -7.61 -11.59 -7.22
C ASN A 53 -7.35 -11.38 -5.72
N PHE A 54 -6.08 -11.51 -5.27
CA PHE A 54 -5.69 -11.36 -3.87
C PHE A 54 -6.37 -12.33 -2.88
N LYS A 55 -6.88 -13.49 -3.35
CA LYS A 55 -7.29 -14.57 -2.45
C LYS A 55 -6.07 -15.11 -1.70
N GLY A 56 -6.14 -15.16 -0.37
CA GLY A 56 -5.02 -15.54 0.50
C GLY A 56 -3.91 -14.48 0.58
N LYS A 57 -4.25 -13.20 0.42
CA LYS A 57 -3.31 -12.09 0.56
C LYS A 57 -2.72 -12.01 1.96
N LYS A 58 -1.48 -11.54 2.04
CA LYS A 58 -0.81 -11.11 3.26
C LYS A 58 -0.66 -9.60 3.23
N THR A 59 -0.64 -9.00 4.42
CA THR A 59 -0.67 -7.55 4.61
C THR A 59 0.49 -7.10 5.47
N ILE A 60 1.11 -5.99 5.10
CA ILE A 60 2.20 -5.35 5.86
C ILE A 60 1.88 -3.86 5.96
N ALA A 61 1.83 -3.34 7.19
CA ALA A 61 1.75 -1.92 7.44
C ALA A 61 3.16 -1.32 7.63
N VAL A 62 3.36 -0.09 7.16
CA VAL A 62 4.59 0.69 7.35
C VAL A 62 4.23 2.14 7.62
N THR A 63 5.11 2.83 8.34
CA THR A 63 5.02 4.26 8.66
C THR A 63 5.25 5.15 7.43
N ALA A 64 4.85 6.42 7.52
CA ALA A 64 4.90 7.40 6.44
C ALA A 64 6.30 7.68 5.87
N ASP A 65 7.36 7.54 6.67
CA ASP A 65 8.76 7.75 6.25
C ASP A 65 9.22 6.71 5.21
N LYS A 66 8.57 5.53 5.17
CA LYS A 66 8.92 4.45 4.25
C LYS A 66 8.36 4.71 2.86
N LYS A 67 9.27 4.82 1.90
CA LYS A 67 9.00 4.88 0.45
C LYS A 67 9.23 3.54 -0.26
N ALA A 68 9.69 2.53 0.49
CA ALA A 68 9.93 1.19 -0.01
C ALA A 68 9.83 0.14 1.10
N LYS A 69 9.49 -1.10 0.72
CA LYS A 69 9.53 -2.27 1.59
C LYS A 69 10.01 -3.51 0.83
N THR A 70 10.89 -4.28 1.48
CA THR A 70 11.27 -5.62 1.01
C THR A 70 10.48 -6.67 1.76
N ILE A 71 9.66 -7.42 1.03
CA ILE A 71 8.89 -8.56 1.51
C ILE A 71 9.80 -9.78 1.42
N LYS A 72 10.21 -10.33 2.58
CA LYS A 72 11.14 -11.47 2.69
C LYS A 72 10.38 -12.79 2.86
N ARG A 73 11.12 -13.90 2.89
CA ARG A 73 10.62 -15.27 3.16
C ARG A 73 9.55 -15.72 2.15
N LEU A 74 9.76 -15.38 0.88
CA LEU A 74 8.92 -15.82 -0.23
C LEU A 74 9.51 -17.06 -0.91
N SER A 75 8.67 -17.85 -1.57
CA SER A 75 9.13 -18.94 -2.42
C SER A 75 9.86 -18.38 -3.65
N THR A 76 10.95 -19.02 -4.08
CA THR A 76 11.70 -18.65 -5.29
C THR A 76 10.94 -19.03 -6.56
N LYS A 77 11.26 -18.38 -7.68
CA LYS A 77 10.65 -18.64 -9.01
C LYS A 77 9.12 -18.60 -9.05
N LYS A 78 8.44 -17.99 -8.07
CA LYS A 78 6.97 -17.88 -7.98
C LYS A 78 6.50 -16.47 -8.31
N THR A 79 5.32 -16.39 -8.91
CA THR A 79 4.65 -15.13 -9.21
C THR A 79 3.89 -14.63 -7.98
N TYR A 80 4.03 -13.34 -7.71
CA TYR A 80 3.29 -12.60 -6.71
C TYR A 80 2.64 -11.38 -7.35
N TYR A 81 1.51 -10.97 -6.79
CA TYR A 81 0.79 -9.75 -7.10
C TYR A 81 0.88 -8.84 -5.89
N VAL A 82 1.17 -7.57 -6.11
CA VAL A 82 1.34 -6.56 -5.07
C VAL A 82 0.47 -5.34 -5.37
N ARG A 83 -0.15 -4.78 -4.34
CA ARG A 83 -0.81 -3.47 -4.38
C ARG A 83 -0.56 -2.72 -3.08
N VAL A 84 -0.63 -1.40 -3.13
CA VAL A 84 -0.34 -0.52 -1.98
C VAL A 84 -1.46 0.50 -1.84
N LYS A 85 -1.90 0.76 -0.61
CA LYS A 85 -2.78 1.90 -0.28
C LYS A 85 -2.16 2.72 0.84
N ALA A 86 -2.48 4.00 0.91
CA ALA A 86 -2.08 4.86 2.03
C ALA A 86 -3.20 4.89 3.07
N TYR A 87 -2.85 5.21 4.31
CA TYR A 87 -3.82 5.52 5.36
C TYR A 87 -3.45 6.81 6.08
N LYS A 88 -4.48 7.48 6.60
CA LYS A 88 -4.39 8.63 7.50
C LYS A 88 -5.38 8.42 8.65
N VAL A 89 -5.02 8.84 9.85
CA VAL A 89 -5.91 8.87 11.01
C VAL A 89 -6.51 10.27 11.10
N VAL A 90 -7.84 10.36 11.05
CA VAL A 90 -8.60 11.60 11.24
C VAL A 90 -9.63 11.35 12.32
N ASP A 91 -9.57 12.09 13.42
CA ASP A 91 -10.40 11.88 14.61
C ASP A 91 -10.42 10.41 15.08
N ASN A 92 -9.24 9.83 15.26
CA ASN A 92 -9.04 8.43 15.67
C ASN A 92 -9.55 7.36 14.68
N GLU A 93 -10.02 7.74 13.49
CA GLU A 93 -10.45 6.82 12.45
C GLU A 93 -9.44 6.70 11.31
N LYS A 94 -9.13 5.47 10.90
CA LYS A 94 -8.28 5.23 9.72
C LYS A 94 -9.07 5.38 8.43
N VAL A 95 -8.72 6.40 7.67
CA VAL A 95 -9.15 6.58 6.28
C VAL A 95 -8.10 6.04 5.35
N TYR A 96 -8.55 5.36 4.30
CA TYR A 96 -7.68 4.73 3.32
C TYR A 96 -7.91 5.32 1.93
N THR A 97 -6.83 5.41 1.15
CA THR A 97 -6.95 5.60 -0.29
C THR A 97 -7.49 4.33 -0.95
N ALA A 98 -7.97 4.45 -2.19
CA ALA A 98 -8.04 3.29 -3.08
C ALA A 98 -6.67 2.61 -3.21
N TYR A 99 -6.67 1.31 -3.51
CA TYR A 99 -5.42 0.61 -3.82
C TYR A 99 -4.80 1.16 -5.11
N SER A 100 -3.47 1.12 -5.17
CA SER A 100 -2.72 1.28 -6.40
C SER A 100 -3.06 0.20 -7.42
N ALA A 101 -2.69 0.45 -8.67
CA ALA A 101 -2.75 -0.59 -9.69
C ALA A 101 -1.94 -1.83 -9.25
N LYS A 102 -2.53 -3.01 -9.40
CA LYS A 102 -1.86 -4.28 -9.09
C LYS A 102 -0.61 -4.43 -9.95
N LYS A 103 0.49 -4.86 -9.35
CA LYS A 103 1.74 -5.17 -10.03
C LYS A 103 2.06 -6.66 -9.90
N LYS A 104 2.35 -7.30 -11.03
CA LYS A 104 2.80 -8.69 -11.11
C LYS A 104 4.32 -8.73 -11.05
N VAL A 105 4.89 -9.62 -10.27
CA VAL A 105 6.34 -9.80 -10.16
C VAL A 105 6.66 -11.27 -9.90
N ARG A 106 7.75 -11.78 -10.47
CA ARG A 106 8.27 -13.12 -10.17
C ARG A 106 9.50 -13.02 -9.29
N THR A 107 9.56 -13.80 -8.22
CA THR A 107 10.78 -13.92 -7.40
C THR A 107 11.89 -14.61 -8.19
N LYS A 108 13.13 -14.25 -7.90
CA LYS A 108 14.31 -14.92 -8.47
C LYS A 108 14.57 -16.24 -7.74
#